data_AF-A0A523AZQ1-F1
#
_entry.id   AF-A0A523AZQ1-F1
#
_cell.length_a   1.000
_cell.length_b   1.000
_cell.length_c   1.000
_cell.angle_alpha   90.00
_cell.angle_beta   90.00
_cell.angle_gamma   90.00
#
_symmetry.space_group_name_H-M   'P 1'
#
loop_
_entity.id
_entity.type
_entity.pdbx_description
1 polymer ?
#
loop_
_entity_poly.entity_id
_entity_poly.type
_entity_poly.pdbx_seq_one_letter_code
_entity_poly.pdbx_strand_id
1 'polypeptide(L)'
;MIAGILDYSIYVPKYRVKVEDIRKAWGEFLGTGVSEKAVCYPDEDVITMAAEACMGIVKRGIVNLEDVKAVFLATTTSHYVEKELASTLTTFLGISKAYTLNLGYSIRSGTSALIAASTYVKSTSEKALVIAADTPRSSLFESIEHEAGCGA
;
A
#
# COMPACT_ATOMS: atom_id res chain seq x y z
N MET A 1 -15.05 23.57 -1.02
CA MET A 1 -14.78 23.01 0.32
C MET A 1 -13.31 22.64 0.46
N ILE A 2 -12.82 22.58 1.70
CA ILE A 2 -11.45 22.15 2.01
C ILE A 2 -11.47 20.62 2.15
N ALA A 3 -10.56 19.93 1.46
CA ALA A 3 -10.31 18.51 1.67
C ALA A 3 -8.99 18.36 2.45
N GLY A 4 -8.95 17.44 3.40
CA GLY A 4 -7.79 17.17 4.25
C GLY A 4 -7.72 15.70 4.67
N ILE A 5 -6.61 15.33 5.28
CA ILE A 5 -6.38 13.97 5.82
C ILE A 5 -6.94 13.95 7.25
N LEU A 6 -7.92 13.08 7.50
CA LEU A 6 -8.57 12.94 8.81
C LEU A 6 -7.78 12.02 9.75
N ASP A 7 -7.24 10.93 9.22
CA ASP A 7 -6.41 9.96 9.92
C ASP A 7 -5.47 9.26 8.92
N TYR A 8 -4.37 8.67 9.40
CA TYR A 8 -3.43 7.88 8.60
C TYR A 8 -2.81 6.77 9.44
N SER A 9 -2.47 5.64 8.80
CA SER A 9 -1.80 4.52 9.44
C SER A 9 -0.80 3.91 8.47
N ILE A 10 0.12 3.12 8.99
CA ILE A 10 1.13 2.42 8.21
C ILE A 10 1.18 0.96 8.63
N TYR A 11 1.57 0.11 7.70
CA TYR A 11 1.98 -1.25 7.97
C TYR A 11 3.34 -1.53 7.32
N VAL A 12 4.26 -2.05 8.12
CA VAL A 12 5.54 -2.56 7.64
C VAL A 12 5.64 -4.00 8.12
N PRO A 13 5.89 -4.98 7.24
CA PRO A 13 6.06 -6.38 7.63
C PRO A 13 7.06 -6.56 8.75
N LYS A 14 7.00 -7.68 9.47
CA LYS A 14 7.92 -7.96 10.59
C LYS A 14 9.31 -8.41 10.12
N TYR A 15 9.38 -9.15 9.02
CA TYR A 15 10.61 -9.80 8.61
C TYR A 15 11.55 -8.86 7.87
N ARG A 16 12.85 -9.02 8.12
CA ARG A 16 13.93 -8.21 7.55
C ARG A 16 14.99 -9.12 6.96
N VAL A 17 15.60 -8.68 5.87
CA VAL A 17 16.83 -9.26 5.34
C VAL A 17 17.91 -8.20 5.43
N LYS A 18 19.00 -8.53 6.13
CA LYS A 18 20.14 -7.63 6.26
C LYS A 18 20.94 -7.62 4.98
N VAL A 19 21.52 -6.47 4.67
CA VAL A 19 22.36 -6.32 3.49
C VAL A 19 23.59 -7.22 3.57
N GLU A 20 24.14 -7.46 4.76
CA GLU A 20 25.26 -8.38 4.94
C GLU A 20 24.90 -9.81 4.56
N ASP A 21 23.68 -10.25 4.85
CA ASP A 21 23.19 -11.59 4.50
C ASP A 21 23.00 -11.72 2.98
N ILE A 22 22.50 -10.66 2.33
CA ILE A 22 22.38 -10.60 0.86
C ILE A 22 23.77 -10.68 0.22
N ARG A 23 24.72 -9.85 0.65
CA ARG A 23 26.10 -9.89 0.14
C ARG A 23 26.75 -11.26 0.36
N LYS A 24 26.52 -11.89 1.50
CA LYS A 24 27.05 -13.23 1.79
C LYS A 24 26.45 -14.30 0.88
N ALA A 25 25.16 -14.21 0.57
CA ALA A 25 24.46 -15.19 -0.25
C ALA A 25 24.71 -14.99 -1.76
N TRP A 26 24.75 -13.75 -2.23
CA TRP A 26 24.79 -13.40 -3.66
C TRP A 26 26.11 -12.79 -4.12
N GLY A 27 27.04 -12.51 -3.21
CA GLY A 27 28.36 -11.94 -3.52
C GLY A 27 28.36 -10.43 -3.75
N GLU A 28 27.19 -9.82 -3.92
CA GLU A 28 27.05 -8.40 -4.20
C GLU A 28 25.79 -7.79 -3.56
N PHE A 29 25.78 -6.46 -3.48
CA PHE A 29 24.59 -5.66 -3.16
C PHE A 29 24.72 -4.33 -3.88
N LEU A 30 23.86 -4.12 -4.85
CA LEU A 30 23.88 -2.95 -5.75
C LEU A 30 23.20 -1.71 -5.15
N GLY A 31 22.60 -1.85 -3.96
CA GLY A 31 21.86 -0.77 -3.32
C GLY A 31 22.75 0.19 -2.51
N THR A 32 22.25 1.41 -2.29
CA THR A 32 22.93 2.43 -1.47
C THR A 32 22.05 2.91 -0.32
N GLY A 33 22.66 3.20 0.83
CA GLY A 33 21.95 3.78 1.99
C GLY A 33 20.99 2.84 2.74
N VAL A 34 21.02 1.54 2.45
CA VAL A 34 20.18 0.52 3.10
C VAL A 34 21.04 -0.40 3.97
N SER A 35 20.61 -0.68 5.20
CA SER A 35 21.22 -1.68 6.10
C SER A 35 20.42 -2.98 6.17
N GLU A 36 19.10 -2.89 6.02
CA GLU A 36 18.17 -4.01 5.93
C GLU A 36 16.93 -3.61 5.12
N LYS A 37 16.31 -4.58 4.45
CA LYS A 37 15.02 -4.40 3.76
C LYS A 37 13.90 -5.18 4.44
N ALA A 38 12.71 -4.60 4.50
CA ALA A 38 11.49 -5.31 4.88
C ALA A 38 11.09 -6.29 3.79
N VAL A 39 10.71 -7.51 4.18
CA VAL A 39 10.20 -8.55 3.28
C VAL A 39 8.89 -9.10 3.83
N CYS A 40 7.95 -9.36 2.92
CA CYS A 40 6.70 -10.04 3.24
C CYS A 40 6.99 -11.47 3.71
N TYR A 41 6.23 -11.92 4.70
CA TYR A 41 6.09 -13.34 5.00
C TYR A 41 5.31 -14.05 3.87
N PRO A 42 5.37 -15.39 3.74
CA PRO A 42 4.66 -16.11 2.68
C PRO A 42 3.14 -15.94 2.65
N ASP A 43 2.52 -15.49 3.74
CA ASP A 43 1.08 -15.18 3.84
C ASP A 43 0.77 -13.68 3.69
N GLU A 44 1.78 -12.84 3.43
CA GLU A 44 1.65 -11.41 3.26
C GLU A 44 1.76 -11.01 1.77
N ASP A 45 0.90 -10.08 1.38
CA ASP A 45 0.78 -9.49 0.06
C ASP A 45 0.25 -8.06 0.14
N VAL A 46 0.07 -7.42 -1.01
CA VAL A 46 -0.44 -6.04 -1.11
C VAL A 46 -1.79 -5.85 -0.39
N ILE A 47 -2.70 -6.84 -0.43
CA ILE A 47 -4.04 -6.72 0.17
C ILE A 47 -3.99 -6.87 1.68
N THR A 48 -3.26 -7.86 2.18
CA THR A 48 -3.11 -8.12 3.62
C THR A 48 -2.37 -6.98 4.31
N MET A 49 -1.29 -6.46 3.70
CA MET A 49 -0.60 -5.26 4.21
C MET A 49 -1.53 -4.05 4.21
N ALA A 50 -2.28 -3.82 3.13
CA ALA A 50 -3.28 -2.75 3.05
C ALA A 50 -4.36 -2.87 4.14
N ALA A 51 -4.85 -4.08 4.38
CA ALA A 51 -5.85 -4.36 5.42
C ALA A 51 -5.27 -4.07 6.82
N GLU A 52 -4.08 -4.56 7.14
CA GLU A 52 -3.42 -4.31 8.43
C GLU A 52 -3.15 -2.81 8.66
N ALA A 53 -2.74 -2.07 7.63
CA ALA A 53 -2.60 -0.62 7.72
C ALA A 53 -3.95 0.03 8.09
N CYS A 54 -5.03 -0.35 7.41
CA CYS A 54 -6.39 0.15 7.70
C CYS A 54 -6.89 -0.24 9.09
N MET A 55 -6.52 -1.41 9.60
CA MET A 55 -6.86 -1.81 10.98
C MET A 55 -6.27 -0.87 12.03
N GLY A 56 -5.16 -0.17 11.74
CA GLY A 56 -4.65 0.89 12.61
C GLY A 56 -5.60 2.09 12.74
N ILE A 57 -6.31 2.46 11.66
CA ILE A 57 -7.36 3.50 11.67
C ILE A 57 -8.55 3.02 12.50
N VAL A 58 -9.01 1.79 12.25
CA VAL A 58 -10.14 1.18 13.00
C VAL A 58 -9.84 1.14 14.50
N LYS A 59 -8.63 0.70 14.89
CA LYS A 59 -8.20 0.62 16.29
C LYS A 59 -8.18 1.98 16.98
N ARG A 60 -7.80 3.05 16.26
CA ARG A 60 -7.84 4.42 16.81
C ARG A 60 -9.26 4.97 16.97
N GLY A 61 -10.19 4.57 16.10
CA GLY A 61 -11.61 4.94 16.20
C GLY A 61 -11.91 6.41 15.90
N ILE A 62 -10.97 7.16 15.31
CA ILE A 62 -11.17 8.57 14.91
C ILE A 62 -12.15 8.66 13.72
N VAL A 63 -12.09 7.67 12.82
CA VAL A 63 -12.93 7.58 11.63
C VAL A 63 -13.57 6.19 11.57
N ASN A 64 -14.88 6.12 11.36
CA ASN A 64 -15.55 4.87 11.03
C ASN A 64 -15.38 4.57 9.54
N LEU A 65 -14.86 3.39 9.19
CA LEU A 65 -14.67 2.97 7.80
C LEU A 65 -16.00 2.74 7.07
N GLU A 66 -17.11 2.46 7.77
CA GLU A 66 -18.44 2.32 7.14
C GLU A 66 -18.94 3.63 6.49
N ASP A 67 -18.42 4.77 6.94
CA ASP A 67 -18.73 6.08 6.36
C ASP A 67 -18.01 6.34 5.03
N VAL A 68 -17.02 5.51 4.67
CA VAL A 68 -16.23 5.68 3.45
C VAL A 68 -17.08 5.33 2.22
N LYS A 69 -17.14 6.24 1.24
CA LYS A 69 -17.88 6.05 -0.03
C LYS A 69 -16.98 5.89 -1.25
N ALA A 70 -15.67 6.06 -1.10
CA ALA A 70 -14.69 5.74 -2.13
C ALA A 70 -13.41 5.13 -1.57
N VAL A 71 -12.88 4.11 -2.22
CA VAL A 71 -11.61 3.46 -1.87
C VAL A 71 -10.68 3.48 -3.08
N PHE A 72 -9.53 4.14 -2.92
CA PHE A 72 -8.48 4.24 -3.93
C PHE A 72 -7.28 3.43 -3.46
N LEU A 73 -6.95 2.34 -4.15
CA LEU A 73 -5.78 1.52 -3.86
C LEU A 73 -4.71 1.75 -4.92
N ALA A 74 -3.55 2.23 -4.50
CA ALA A 74 -2.39 2.42 -5.34
C ALA A 74 -1.38 1.28 -5.12
N THR A 75 -1.00 0.61 -6.19
CA THR A 75 0.03 -0.43 -6.17
C THR A 75 0.69 -0.59 -7.54
N THR A 76 1.99 -0.82 -7.56
CA THR A 76 2.77 -1.23 -8.75
C THR A 76 3.01 -2.73 -8.81
N THR A 77 2.61 -3.47 -7.77
CA THR A 77 2.97 -4.88 -7.55
C THR A 77 1.74 -5.76 -7.33
N SER A 78 0.65 -5.44 -8.05
CA SER A 78 -0.57 -6.23 -8.03
C SER A 78 -0.30 -7.70 -8.37
N HIS A 79 -0.82 -8.62 -7.55
CA HIS A 79 -0.77 -10.05 -7.81
C HIS A 79 -1.84 -10.52 -8.81
N TYR A 80 -2.79 -9.65 -9.17
CA TYR A 80 -3.77 -9.89 -10.22
C TYR A 80 -3.58 -8.94 -11.40
N VAL A 81 -3.72 -9.47 -12.61
CA VAL A 81 -3.69 -8.68 -13.85
C VAL A 81 -5.00 -7.94 -14.07
N GLU A 82 -6.14 -8.60 -13.82
CA GLU A 82 -7.47 -8.07 -14.13
C GLU A 82 -8.34 -7.81 -12.90
N LYS A 83 -8.21 -8.64 -11.86
CA LYS A 83 -9.09 -8.54 -10.68
C LYS A 83 -8.86 -7.23 -9.95
N GLU A 84 -9.95 -6.59 -9.59
CA GLU A 84 -9.90 -5.38 -8.80
C GLU A 84 -9.54 -5.68 -7.33
N LEU A 85 -8.37 -5.20 -6.91
CA LEU A 85 -7.87 -5.32 -5.54
C LEU A 85 -8.65 -4.47 -4.52
N ALA A 86 -8.98 -3.21 -4.83
CA ALA A 86 -9.72 -2.33 -3.93
C ALA A 86 -11.08 -2.92 -3.49
N SER A 87 -11.81 -3.60 -4.38
CA SER A 87 -13.08 -4.25 -4.04
C SER A 87 -12.92 -5.52 -3.20
N THR A 88 -11.78 -6.19 -3.29
CA THR A 88 -11.43 -7.27 -2.36
C THR A 88 -11.16 -6.69 -0.97
N LEU A 89 -10.44 -5.57 -0.90
CA LEU A 89 -10.11 -4.90 0.36
C LEU A 89 -11.35 -4.36 1.09
N THR A 90 -12.32 -3.77 0.38
CA THR A 90 -13.56 -3.28 1.00
C THR A 90 -14.31 -4.39 1.73
N THR A 91 -14.29 -5.62 1.19
CA THR A 91 -14.89 -6.80 1.84
C THR A 91 -14.22 -7.11 3.17
N PHE A 92 -12.89 -7.12 3.22
CA PHE A 92 -12.13 -7.33 4.47
C PHE A 92 -12.39 -6.24 5.51
N LEU A 93 -12.59 -5.00 5.08
CA LEU A 93 -12.79 -3.84 5.95
C LEU A 93 -14.27 -3.60 6.33
N GLY A 94 -15.20 -4.43 5.85
CA GLY A 94 -16.63 -4.24 6.10
C GLY A 94 -17.23 -2.99 5.43
N ILE A 95 -16.54 -2.41 4.45
CA ILE A 95 -17.00 -1.19 3.75
C ILE A 95 -18.01 -1.60 2.68
N SER A 96 -19.26 -1.14 2.84
CA SER A 96 -20.34 -1.45 1.90
C SER A 96 -20.62 -0.29 0.93
N LYS A 97 -20.88 -0.63 -0.34
CA LYS A 97 -21.31 0.32 -1.39
C LYS A 97 -20.34 1.48 -1.66
N ALA A 98 -19.04 1.27 -1.50
CA ALA A 98 -18.03 2.25 -1.89
C ALA A 98 -17.69 2.14 -3.39
N TYR A 99 -17.45 3.28 -4.04
CA TYR A 99 -16.77 3.33 -5.33
C TYR A 99 -15.33 2.87 -5.15
N THR A 100 -14.84 1.96 -5.98
CA THR A 100 -13.48 1.42 -5.87
C THR A 100 -12.67 1.76 -7.12
N LEU A 101 -11.37 2.01 -6.94
CA LEU A 101 -10.43 2.27 -8.02
C LEU A 101 -9.03 1.78 -7.66
N ASN A 102 -8.41 1.02 -8.57
CA ASN A 102 -6.98 0.71 -8.49
C ASN A 102 -6.17 1.67 -9.37
N LEU A 103 -5.07 2.18 -8.83
CA LEU A 103 -4.09 2.97 -9.56
C LEU A 103 -2.74 2.25 -9.52
N GLY A 104 -1.99 2.27 -10.62
CA GLY A 104 -0.71 1.58 -10.67
C GLY A 104 0.27 2.17 -11.68
N TYR A 105 1.06 1.29 -12.30
CA TYR A 105 2.08 1.56 -13.31
C TYR A 105 3.37 2.24 -12.80
N SER A 106 3.27 3.29 -11.98
CA SER A 106 4.44 4.00 -11.46
C SER A 106 4.35 4.21 -9.96
N ILE A 107 5.49 4.40 -9.29
CA ILE A 107 5.56 4.72 -7.85
C ILE A 107 4.83 6.02 -7.47
N ARG A 108 4.50 6.85 -8.45
CA ARG A 108 3.68 8.07 -8.27
C ARG A 108 2.18 7.75 -8.07
N SER A 109 1.75 6.52 -8.31
CA SER A 109 0.35 6.09 -8.20
C SER A 109 -0.27 6.44 -6.85
N GLY A 110 0.48 6.35 -5.74
CA GLY A 110 0.02 6.75 -4.41
C GLY A 110 -0.37 8.23 -4.34
N THR A 111 0.48 9.12 -4.86
CA THR A 111 0.17 10.56 -4.94
C THR A 111 -0.98 10.83 -5.90
N SER A 112 -1.05 10.12 -7.03
CA SER A 112 -2.18 10.22 -7.97
C SER A 112 -3.50 9.81 -7.31
N ALA A 113 -3.50 8.76 -6.49
CA ALA A 113 -4.65 8.30 -5.73
C ALA A 113 -5.10 9.37 -4.73
N LEU A 114 -4.16 10.02 -4.03
CA LEU A 114 -4.47 11.12 -3.12
C LEU A 114 -5.08 12.33 -3.84
N ILE A 115 -4.58 12.69 -5.03
CA ILE A 115 -5.15 13.78 -5.84
C ILE A 115 -6.57 13.42 -6.33
N ALA A 116 -6.77 12.20 -6.80
CA ALA A 116 -8.08 11.69 -7.23
C ALA A 116 -9.08 11.71 -6.07
N ALA A 117 -8.69 11.21 -4.90
CA ALA A 117 -9.51 11.23 -3.69
C ALA A 117 -9.81 12.66 -3.24
N SER A 118 -8.84 13.57 -3.27
CA SER A 118 -9.08 14.99 -2.94
C SER A 118 -10.12 15.61 -3.86
N THR A 119 -10.08 15.28 -5.16
CA THR A 119 -11.05 15.75 -6.15
C THR A 119 -12.44 15.17 -5.88
N TYR A 120 -12.53 13.87 -5.59
CA TYR A 120 -13.77 13.18 -5.20
C TYR A 120 -14.40 13.78 -3.94
N VAL A 121 -13.62 13.98 -2.88
CA VAL A 121 -14.10 14.58 -1.62
C VAL A 121 -14.61 16.00 -1.86
N LYS A 122 -13.88 16.80 -2.66
CA LYS A 122 -14.30 18.18 -2.99
C LYS A 122 -15.60 18.25 -3.79
N SER A 123 -15.90 17.24 -4.61
CA SER A 123 -17.10 17.22 -5.46
C SER A 123 -18.31 16.56 -4.78
N THR A 124 -18.10 15.59 -3.88
CA THR A 124 -19.18 14.80 -3.28
C THR A 124 -19.43 15.13 -1.81
N SER A 125 -18.44 15.68 -1.10
CA SER A 125 -18.43 15.83 0.37
C SER A 125 -18.40 14.51 1.13
N GLU A 126 -18.19 13.39 0.44
CA GLU A 126 -18.12 12.05 1.04
C GLU A 126 -16.68 11.70 1.45
N LYS A 127 -16.54 10.81 2.43
CA LYS A 127 -15.23 10.34 2.89
C LYS A 127 -14.63 9.36 1.88
N ALA A 128 -13.33 9.47 1.65
CA ALA A 128 -12.57 8.56 0.81
C ALA A 128 -11.40 7.96 1.59
N LEU A 129 -11.11 6.68 1.33
CA LEU A 129 -9.94 5.97 1.82
C LEU A 129 -8.92 5.86 0.69
N VAL A 130 -7.67 6.20 0.97
CA VAL A 130 -6.55 6.05 0.04
C VAL A 130 -5.54 5.13 0.67
N ILE A 131 -5.13 4.10 -0.06
CA ILE A 131 -4.10 3.15 0.36
C ILE A 131 -3.01 3.14 -0.70
N ALA A 132 -1.75 3.13 -0.29
CA ALA A 132 -0.62 2.87 -1.18
C ALA A 132 0.17 1.69 -0.63
N ALA A 133 0.10 0.54 -1.29
CA ALA A 133 0.69 -0.69 -0.81
C ALA A 133 1.53 -1.35 -1.90
N ASP A 134 2.76 -1.75 -1.58
CA ASP A 134 3.67 -2.31 -2.57
C ASP A 134 4.67 -3.32 -2.00
N THR A 135 5.00 -4.29 -2.85
CA THR A 135 6.05 -5.30 -2.66
C THR A 135 6.92 -5.35 -3.92
N PRO A 136 7.75 -4.33 -4.22
CA PRO A 136 8.54 -4.31 -5.45
C PRO A 136 9.49 -5.49 -5.48
N ARG A 137 9.56 -6.13 -6.65
CA ARG A 137 10.42 -7.26 -6.93
C ARG A 137 11.10 -6.99 -8.24
N SER A 138 12.38 -7.34 -8.33
CA SER A 138 13.06 -7.37 -9.62
C SER A 138 14.03 -8.53 -9.70
N SER A 139 14.76 -8.58 -10.82
CA SER A 139 15.93 -9.43 -10.98
C SER A 139 16.95 -9.13 -9.89
N LEU A 140 17.62 -10.19 -9.44
CA LEU A 140 18.73 -10.14 -8.47
C LEU A 140 19.87 -9.22 -8.92
N PHE A 141 19.98 -8.98 -10.23
CA PHE A 141 21.05 -8.17 -10.82
C PHE A 141 20.66 -6.69 -10.96
N GLU A 142 19.52 -6.26 -10.41
CA GLU A 142 19.08 -4.88 -10.44
C GLU A 142 19.07 -4.27 -9.04
N SER A 143 19.43 -2.98 -8.95
CA SER A 143 19.48 -2.26 -7.66
C SER A 143 18.11 -2.21 -6.96
N ILE A 144 17.02 -2.19 -7.71
CA ILE A 144 15.67 -2.14 -7.14
C ILE A 144 15.35 -3.36 -6.28
N GLU A 145 15.85 -4.56 -6.61
CA GLU A 145 15.66 -5.74 -5.75
C GLU A 145 16.41 -5.58 -4.42
N HIS A 146 17.55 -4.91 -4.45
CA HIS A 146 18.41 -4.69 -3.29
C HIS A 146 17.90 -3.55 -2.40
N GLU A 147 17.34 -2.50 -2.98
CA GLU A 147 16.93 -1.29 -2.26
C GLU A 147 15.46 -1.29 -1.84
N ALA A 148 14.58 -1.94 -2.60
CA ALA A 148 13.16 -1.91 -2.31
C ALA A 148 12.80 -2.72 -1.06
N GLY A 149 11.90 -2.16 -0.24
CA GLY A 149 11.19 -2.87 0.82
C GLY A 149 9.72 -3.06 0.47
N CYS A 150 8.91 -3.48 1.45
CA CYS A 150 7.47 -3.64 1.30
C CYS A 150 6.71 -2.98 2.45
N GLY A 151 5.47 -2.59 2.19
CA GLY A 151 4.58 -1.96 3.16
C GLY A 151 3.30 -1.40 2.56
N ALA A 152 2.48 -0.80 3.42
CA ALA A 152 1.23 -0.12 3.08
C ALA A 152 0.96 1.11 3.96
#